data_AF-A0A5C0SJN9-F1
#
_entry.id   AF-A0A5C0SJN9-F1
#
_cell.length_a   1.000
_cell.length_b   1.000
_cell.length_c   1.000
_cell.angle_alpha   90.00
_cell.angle_beta   90.00
_cell.angle_gamma   90.00
#
_symmetry.space_group_name_H-M   'P 1'
#
loop_
_entity.id
_entity.type
_entity.pdbx_description
1 polymer ?
#
loop_
_entity_poly.entity_id
_entity_poly.type
_entity_poly.pdbx_seq_one_letter_code
_entity_poly.pdbx_strand_id
1 'polypeptide(L)'
;MKPFKIVRSRVIRVDGKSKVKGEAIYPQDIYLEGMLYGKTLRSTKPHAMIRIDKKEAEKLDGVVKILTYEDVEGKNHHGVLFKDHEVFCSKKVRRIGDPIAFVIAKSEKVAIRACEMIKVKYKELEAVFDPCEAMKDTAPKIHGESNIVYHYKCRKGNVEDGFKKSDLIIERNYKTSMVDPAFLQPEAGVSYIDKEGRICVCVATQYPHFDQIEVAEALGVELDKVKIINPAVGGAFGGREDITLQIHLALGAYFTKRPVKAVYTREESFYAHGKRHPIIMKYKTGVDKKGKLLAMEATLIGDTGAYASWAVNVMRKAGIHATGPYEIPNVKIDSYAVYTNNPFCGAMRGFGATQVPIASEQQMDIMAEKLGIDPIKFRLLNCFKKGSVTANGQVLNESVPLSRCIEEVKNRMFLD
;
A
#
# COMPACT_ATOMS: atom_id res chain seq x y z
N MET A 1 2.95 3.32 41.09
CA MET A 1 1.76 3.91 40.44
C MET A 1 0.54 3.08 40.81
N LYS A 2 -0.56 3.69 41.26
CA LYS A 2 -1.84 2.97 41.39
C LYS A 2 -2.24 2.41 40.02
N PRO A 3 -2.77 1.18 39.94
CA PRO A 3 -3.21 0.63 38.66
C PRO A 3 -4.28 1.54 38.05
N PHE A 4 -4.17 1.79 36.74
CA PHE A 4 -5.23 2.51 36.04
C PHE A 4 -6.52 1.69 36.09
N LYS A 5 -7.66 2.37 36.26
CA LYS A 5 -8.98 1.71 36.37
C LYS A 5 -9.34 0.86 35.14
N ILE A 6 -8.90 1.30 33.95
CA ILE A 6 -9.28 0.66 32.67
C ILE A 6 -8.04 0.24 31.86
N VAL A 7 -6.99 1.06 31.82
CA VAL A 7 -5.80 0.77 31.00
C VAL A 7 -5.14 -0.54 31.46
N ARG A 8 -4.87 -1.45 30.51
CA ARG A 8 -4.39 -2.84 30.71
C ARG A 8 -5.42 -3.85 31.23
N SER A 9 -6.69 -3.48 31.38
CA SER A 9 -7.76 -4.43 31.70
C SER A 9 -8.40 -5.01 30.42
N ARG A 10 -9.02 -6.20 30.54
CA ARG A 10 -9.77 -6.84 29.45
C ARG A 10 -11.20 -6.28 29.41
N VAL A 11 -11.38 -5.13 28.78
CA VAL A 11 -12.72 -4.55 28.54
C VAL A 11 -13.35 -5.08 27.26
N ILE A 12 -14.67 -5.22 27.27
CA ILE A 12 -15.44 -5.53 26.05
C ILE A 12 -15.34 -4.32 25.12
N ARG A 13 -14.98 -4.56 23.86
CA ARG A 13 -14.92 -3.51 22.84
C ARG A 13 -16.32 -2.93 22.59
N VAL A 14 -16.40 -1.60 22.46
CA VAL A 14 -17.66 -0.88 22.19
C VAL A 14 -18.37 -1.36 20.92
N ASP A 15 -17.60 -1.80 19.92
CA ASP A 15 -18.10 -2.32 18.64
C ASP A 15 -18.20 -3.85 18.59
N GLY A 16 -17.87 -4.55 19.69
CA GLY A 16 -17.81 -6.01 19.73
C GLY A 16 -19.19 -6.66 19.68
N LYS A 17 -20.15 -6.12 20.43
CA LYS A 17 -21.49 -6.71 20.59
C LYS A 17 -22.26 -6.76 19.27
N SER A 18 -22.26 -5.68 18.49
CA SER A 18 -22.98 -5.64 17.21
C SER A 18 -22.37 -6.61 16.19
N LYS A 19 -21.05 -6.76 16.16
CA LYS A 19 -20.35 -7.68 15.25
C LYS A 19 -20.68 -9.14 15.51
N VAL A 20 -20.65 -9.58 16.78
CA VAL A 20 -20.93 -10.99 17.11
C VAL A 20 -22.40 -11.36 16.94
N LYS A 21 -23.29 -10.37 16.92
CA LYS A 21 -24.72 -10.55 16.69
C LYS A 21 -25.14 -10.42 15.23
N GLY A 22 -24.24 -10.04 14.32
CA GLY A 22 -24.59 -9.72 12.94
C GLY A 22 -25.38 -8.40 12.76
N GLU A 23 -25.38 -7.53 13.77
CA GLU A 23 -26.06 -6.22 13.75
C GLU A 23 -25.15 -5.12 13.16
N ALA A 24 -23.84 -5.37 13.03
CA ALA A 24 -22.91 -4.41 12.46
C ALA A 24 -23.13 -4.26 10.95
N ILE A 25 -23.41 -3.04 10.50
CA ILE A 25 -23.65 -2.72 9.09
C ILE A 25 -22.33 -2.45 8.37
N TYR A 26 -21.98 -3.30 7.42
CA TYR A 26 -20.88 -3.08 6.48
C TYR A 26 -21.42 -2.39 5.20
N PRO A 27 -20.58 -1.71 4.41
CA PRO A 27 -21.03 -1.03 3.19
C PRO A 27 -21.88 -1.87 2.22
N GLN A 28 -21.59 -3.17 2.08
CA GLN A 28 -22.37 -4.08 1.23
C GLN A 28 -23.77 -4.39 1.77
N ASP A 29 -24.01 -4.16 3.07
CA ASP A 29 -25.30 -4.43 3.72
C ASP A 29 -26.25 -3.21 3.61
N ILE A 30 -25.77 -2.11 3.03
CA ILE A 30 -26.56 -0.90 2.83
C ILE A 30 -27.41 -1.07 1.57
N TYR A 31 -28.73 -0.87 1.71
CA TYR A 31 -29.70 -0.87 0.63
C TYR A 31 -30.55 0.40 0.73
N LEU A 32 -30.75 1.07 -0.39
CA LEU A 32 -31.56 2.29 -0.50
C LEU A 32 -32.61 2.11 -1.59
N GLU A 33 -33.74 2.79 -1.42
CA GLU A 33 -34.82 2.75 -2.40
C GLU A 33 -34.37 3.31 -3.76
N GLY A 34 -34.82 2.67 -4.84
CA GLY A 34 -34.50 3.12 -6.21
C GLY A 34 -33.02 2.99 -6.61
N MET A 35 -32.21 2.26 -5.84
CA MET A 35 -30.77 2.15 -6.10
C MET A 35 -30.44 1.47 -7.44
N LEU A 36 -29.33 1.90 -8.02
CA LEU A 36 -28.69 1.34 -9.21
C LEU A 36 -27.43 0.56 -8.81
N TYR A 37 -26.94 -0.26 -9.73
CA TYR A 37 -25.79 -1.12 -9.52
C TYR A 37 -24.66 -0.74 -10.47
N GLY A 38 -23.46 -0.63 -9.91
CA GLY A 38 -22.24 -0.23 -10.58
C GLY A 38 -21.29 -1.39 -10.85
N LYS A 39 -20.65 -1.40 -12.02
CA LYS A 39 -19.56 -2.32 -12.38
C LYS A 39 -18.43 -1.55 -13.05
N THR A 40 -17.18 -1.78 -12.61
CA THR A 40 -16.01 -1.15 -13.21
C THR A 40 -15.48 -2.03 -14.33
N LEU A 41 -15.40 -1.50 -15.55
CA LEU A 41 -14.65 -2.11 -16.65
C LEU A 41 -13.16 -1.86 -16.40
N ARG A 42 -12.36 -2.92 -16.45
CA ARG A 42 -10.92 -2.87 -16.16
C ARG A 42 -10.07 -3.32 -17.35
N SER A 43 -8.83 -2.84 -17.39
CA SER A 43 -7.84 -3.24 -18.39
C SER A 43 -7.45 -4.71 -18.26
N THR A 44 -7.34 -5.39 -19.40
CA THR A 44 -6.75 -6.74 -19.51
C THR A 44 -5.29 -6.71 -19.97
N LYS A 45 -4.72 -5.53 -20.24
CA LYS A 45 -3.34 -5.36 -20.72
C LYS A 45 -2.48 -4.60 -19.71
N PRO A 46 -1.19 -4.98 -19.55
CA PRO A 46 -0.29 -4.36 -18.59
C PRO A 46 0.23 -2.99 -19.05
N HIS A 47 0.38 -2.75 -20.35
CA HIS A 47 0.78 -1.45 -20.87
C HIS A 47 0.27 -1.28 -22.29
N ALA A 48 -0.61 -0.31 -22.52
CA ALA A 48 -1.19 -0.09 -23.84
C ALA A 48 -1.81 1.30 -23.96
N MET A 49 -1.83 1.84 -25.18
CA MET A 49 -2.77 2.90 -25.53
C MET A 49 -4.15 2.30 -25.74
N ILE A 50 -5.20 2.99 -25.30
CA ILE A 50 -6.58 2.50 -25.36
C ILE A 50 -7.51 3.44 -26.12
N ARG A 51 -8.50 2.86 -26.77
CA ARG A 51 -9.70 3.54 -27.26
C ARG A 51 -10.91 2.66 -26.98
N ILE A 52 -11.98 3.27 -26.49
CA ILE A 52 -13.21 2.55 -26.14
C ILE A 52 -14.35 2.87 -27.11
N ASP A 53 -15.23 1.90 -27.31
CA ASP A 53 -16.53 2.07 -27.95
C ASP A 53 -17.61 1.44 -27.07
N LYS A 54 -18.45 2.31 -26.51
CA LYS A 54 -19.53 1.95 -25.57
C LYS A 54 -20.93 1.94 -26.20
N LYS A 55 -21.06 2.25 -27.49
CA LYS A 55 -22.36 2.49 -28.15
C LYS A 55 -23.35 1.33 -28.05
N GLU A 56 -22.88 0.10 -28.20
CA GLU A 56 -23.75 -1.08 -28.11
C GLU A 56 -24.13 -1.40 -26.67
N ALA A 57 -23.21 -1.19 -25.72
CA ALA A 57 -23.50 -1.36 -24.30
C ALA A 57 -24.53 -0.33 -23.80
N GLU A 58 -24.50 0.90 -24.31
CA GLU A 58 -25.48 1.95 -23.97
C GLU A 58 -26.91 1.63 -24.40
N LYS A 59 -27.07 0.80 -25.45
CA LYS A 59 -28.40 0.38 -25.96
C LYS A 59 -28.99 -0.79 -25.18
N LEU A 60 -28.21 -1.45 -24.31
CA LEU A 60 -28.69 -2.61 -23.57
C LEU A 60 -29.78 -2.17 -22.57
N ASP A 61 -30.94 -2.84 -22.61
CA ASP A 61 -32.02 -2.52 -21.68
C ASP A 61 -31.58 -2.66 -20.22
N GLY A 62 -31.94 -1.66 -19.42
CA GLY A 62 -31.56 -1.55 -18.02
C GLY A 62 -30.22 -0.85 -17.76
N VAL A 63 -29.40 -0.56 -18.77
CA VAL A 63 -28.26 0.36 -18.61
C VAL A 63 -28.79 1.79 -18.43
N VAL A 64 -28.26 2.50 -17.42
CA VAL A 64 -28.66 3.88 -17.11
C VAL A 64 -27.60 4.86 -17.58
N LYS A 65 -26.33 4.60 -17.28
CA LYS A 65 -25.20 5.42 -17.73
C LYS A 65 -23.91 4.62 -17.74
N ILE A 66 -23.01 4.94 -18.66
CA ILE A 66 -21.64 4.41 -18.70
C ILE A 66 -20.68 5.59 -18.60
N LEU A 67 -20.02 5.72 -17.45
CA LEU A 67 -19.08 6.78 -17.15
C LEU A 67 -17.69 6.44 -17.68
N THR A 68 -17.04 7.41 -18.31
CA THR A 68 -15.65 7.32 -18.79
C THR A 68 -14.85 8.51 -18.24
N TYR A 69 -13.58 8.65 -18.64
CA TYR A 69 -12.77 9.81 -18.25
C TYR A 69 -13.41 11.16 -18.65
N GLU A 70 -14.28 11.15 -19.67
CA GLU A 70 -14.99 12.34 -20.18
C GLU A 70 -16.09 12.81 -19.23
N ASP A 71 -16.58 11.93 -18.35
CA ASP A 71 -17.58 12.25 -17.34
C ASP A 71 -16.94 12.74 -16.02
N VAL A 72 -15.61 12.86 -15.94
CA VAL A 72 -14.96 13.42 -14.75
C VAL A 72 -14.93 14.94 -14.88
N GLU A 73 -15.89 15.60 -14.24
CA GLU A 73 -16.10 17.06 -14.30
C GLU A 73 -14.90 17.87 -13.76
N GLY A 74 -14.23 17.34 -12.73
CA GLY A 74 -13.06 17.96 -12.12
C GLY A 74 -11.74 17.38 -12.64
N LYS A 75 -10.88 16.93 -11.72
CA LYS A 75 -9.58 16.33 -12.07
C LYS A 75 -9.74 14.83 -12.28
N ASN A 76 -9.41 14.34 -13.47
CA ASN A 76 -9.28 12.90 -13.75
C ASN A 76 -7.99 12.29 -13.16
N HIS A 77 -7.55 12.76 -11.99
CA HIS A 77 -6.36 12.24 -11.31
C HIS A 77 -6.55 12.19 -9.80
N HIS A 78 -6.04 11.13 -9.17
CA HIS A 78 -6.06 10.96 -7.72
C HIS A 78 -4.80 10.26 -7.22
N GLY A 79 -4.58 10.27 -5.91
CA GLY A 79 -3.51 9.50 -5.28
C GLY A 79 -2.98 10.15 -4.00
N VAL A 80 -2.63 9.31 -3.03
CA VAL A 80 -2.28 9.72 -1.65
C VAL A 80 -1.06 10.63 -1.54
N LEU A 81 -0.11 10.53 -2.48
CA LEU A 81 1.10 11.36 -2.52
C LEU A 81 1.27 12.03 -3.88
N PHE A 82 1.29 11.23 -4.94
CA PHE A 82 1.30 11.72 -6.31
C PHE A 82 -0.07 11.48 -6.93
N LYS A 83 -0.56 12.45 -7.71
CA LYS A 83 -1.82 12.36 -8.44
C LYS A 83 -1.59 11.61 -9.77
N ASP A 84 -1.04 10.39 -9.67
CA ASP A 84 -0.57 9.62 -10.82
C ASP A 84 -1.55 8.52 -11.28
N HIS A 85 -2.59 8.24 -10.49
CA HIS A 85 -3.73 7.45 -10.95
C HIS A 85 -4.67 8.33 -11.76
N GLU A 86 -5.27 7.77 -12.81
CA GLU A 86 -6.47 8.35 -13.43
C GLU A 86 -7.72 7.70 -12.81
N VAL A 87 -8.81 8.47 -12.62
CA VAL A 87 -10.09 7.90 -12.16
C VAL A 87 -10.56 6.86 -13.17
N PHE A 88 -10.55 7.24 -14.46
CA PHE A 88 -10.69 6.34 -15.59
C PHE A 88 -9.55 6.61 -16.57
N CYS A 89 -8.89 5.54 -17.04
CA CYS A 89 -7.81 5.66 -18.00
C CYS A 89 -8.28 6.37 -19.28
N SER A 90 -7.67 7.51 -19.58
CA SER A 90 -8.08 8.35 -20.70
C SER A 90 -7.46 7.89 -22.02
N LYS A 91 -6.16 7.62 -21.99
CA LYS A 91 -5.36 7.31 -23.18
C LYS A 91 -4.51 6.05 -23.02
N LYS A 92 -4.03 5.77 -21.80
CA LYS A 92 -3.01 4.75 -21.53
C LYS A 92 -3.32 3.98 -20.26
N VAL A 93 -3.28 2.66 -20.34
CA VAL A 93 -3.29 1.75 -19.19
C VAL A 93 -1.85 1.39 -18.84
N ARG A 94 -1.55 1.28 -17.55
CA ARG A 94 -0.20 1.04 -17.00
C ARG A 94 -0.11 -0.26 -16.20
N ARG A 95 -1.23 -0.94 -15.98
CA ARG A 95 -1.28 -2.31 -15.45
C ARG A 95 -2.57 -3.03 -15.86
N ILE A 96 -2.55 -4.35 -15.68
CA ILE A 96 -3.78 -5.14 -15.64
C ILE A 96 -4.62 -4.67 -14.44
N GLY A 97 -5.92 -4.51 -14.68
CA GLY A 97 -6.87 -4.07 -13.66
C GLY A 97 -7.14 -2.56 -13.64
N ASP A 98 -6.48 -1.76 -14.47
CA ASP A 98 -6.73 -0.31 -14.51
C ASP A 98 -8.18 0.03 -14.86
N PRO A 99 -8.83 0.97 -14.15
CA PRO A 99 -10.21 1.35 -14.41
C PRO A 99 -10.32 2.09 -15.75
N ILE A 100 -11.22 1.66 -16.62
CA ILE A 100 -11.45 2.26 -17.95
C ILE A 100 -12.81 2.95 -18.02
N ALA A 101 -13.84 2.36 -17.40
CA ALA A 101 -15.19 2.89 -17.36
C ALA A 101 -15.95 2.37 -16.13
N PHE A 102 -17.04 3.03 -15.77
CA PHE A 102 -17.97 2.57 -14.75
C PHE A 102 -19.40 2.52 -15.30
N VAL A 103 -19.92 1.30 -15.41
CA VAL A 103 -21.28 1.03 -15.90
C VAL A 103 -22.25 1.08 -14.74
N ILE A 104 -23.37 1.78 -14.92
CA ILE A 104 -24.45 1.92 -13.95
C ILE A 104 -25.74 1.40 -14.58
N ALA A 105 -26.38 0.42 -13.93
CA ALA A 105 -27.56 -0.25 -14.46
C ALA A 105 -28.61 -0.55 -13.38
N LYS A 106 -29.82 -0.94 -13.81
CA LYS A 106 -30.95 -1.31 -12.92
C LYS A 106 -30.69 -2.60 -12.13
N SER A 107 -29.75 -3.44 -12.55
CA SER A 107 -29.31 -4.64 -11.83
C SER A 107 -27.83 -4.92 -12.05
N GLU A 108 -27.21 -5.63 -11.11
CA GLU A 108 -25.81 -6.04 -11.22
C GLU A 108 -25.54 -6.90 -12.47
N LYS A 109 -26.45 -7.82 -12.81
CA LYS A 109 -26.34 -8.66 -14.01
C LYS A 109 -26.27 -7.84 -15.30
N VAL A 110 -27.10 -6.79 -15.40
CA VAL A 110 -27.09 -5.89 -16.56
C VAL A 110 -25.79 -5.08 -16.60
N ALA A 111 -25.29 -4.59 -15.45
CA ALA A 111 -24.03 -3.87 -15.39
C ALA A 111 -22.85 -4.73 -15.87
N ILE A 112 -22.78 -5.99 -15.42
CA ILE A 112 -21.77 -6.97 -15.85
C ILE A 112 -21.88 -7.19 -17.37
N ARG A 113 -23.08 -7.48 -17.87
CA ARG A 113 -23.29 -7.74 -19.30
C ARG A 113 -22.90 -6.53 -20.17
N ALA A 114 -23.23 -5.33 -19.74
CA ALA A 114 -22.85 -4.11 -20.44
C ALA A 114 -21.32 -3.91 -20.44
N CYS A 115 -20.60 -4.22 -19.36
CA CYS A 115 -19.13 -4.20 -19.37
C CYS A 115 -18.55 -5.14 -20.44
N GLU A 116 -19.11 -6.34 -20.61
CA GLU A 116 -18.68 -7.30 -21.66
C GLU A 116 -18.94 -6.79 -23.09
N MET A 117 -19.94 -5.91 -23.26
CA MET A 117 -20.31 -5.34 -24.56
C MET A 117 -19.47 -4.13 -24.95
N ILE A 118 -18.76 -3.49 -24.00
CA ILE A 118 -17.86 -2.37 -24.29
C ILE A 118 -16.63 -2.90 -25.01
N LYS A 119 -16.35 -2.36 -26.21
CA LYS A 119 -15.17 -2.76 -26.99
C LYS A 119 -13.99 -1.88 -26.61
N VAL A 120 -12.95 -2.48 -26.05
CA VAL A 120 -11.67 -1.80 -25.78
C VAL A 120 -10.65 -2.21 -26.84
N LYS A 121 -10.20 -1.24 -27.63
CA LYS A 121 -9.11 -1.42 -28.59
C LYS A 121 -7.79 -1.07 -27.91
N TYR A 122 -6.87 -2.04 -27.89
CA TYR A 122 -5.53 -1.87 -27.34
C TYR A 122 -4.50 -1.73 -28.45
N LYS A 123 -3.59 -0.76 -28.31
CA LYS A 123 -2.29 -0.76 -28.98
C LYS A 123 -1.24 -0.99 -27.90
N GLU A 124 -0.75 -2.22 -27.81
CA GLU A 124 0.20 -2.63 -26.78
C GLU A 124 1.49 -1.82 -26.85
N LEU A 125 2.04 -1.53 -25.66
CA LEU A 125 3.32 -0.85 -25.46
C LEU A 125 4.26 -1.81 -24.74
N GLU A 126 5.55 -1.59 -24.87
CA GLU A 126 6.54 -2.38 -24.13
C GLU A 126 6.35 -2.17 -22.61
N ALA A 127 6.26 -3.27 -21.87
CA ALA A 127 6.07 -3.28 -20.43
C ALA A 127 7.35 -3.74 -19.72
N VAL A 128 7.59 -3.23 -18.51
CA VAL A 128 8.72 -3.61 -17.67
C VAL A 128 8.23 -4.09 -16.32
N PHE A 129 8.68 -5.28 -15.90
CA PHE A 129 8.20 -5.95 -14.67
C PHE A 129 9.31 -6.22 -13.65
N ASP A 130 10.58 -6.09 -14.04
CA ASP A 130 11.71 -6.16 -13.11
C ASP A 130 12.10 -4.73 -12.70
N PRO A 131 12.10 -4.40 -11.40
CA PRO A 131 12.43 -3.05 -10.95
C PRO A 131 13.90 -2.67 -11.21
N CYS A 132 14.85 -3.61 -11.26
CA CYS A 132 16.24 -3.31 -11.62
C CYS A 132 16.36 -2.94 -13.09
N GLU A 133 15.62 -3.62 -13.97
CA GLU A 133 15.55 -3.28 -15.39
C GLU A 133 14.85 -1.94 -15.60
N ALA A 134 13.75 -1.69 -14.87
CA ALA A 134 13.00 -0.44 -14.96
C ALA A 134 13.83 0.82 -14.60
N MET A 135 14.85 0.68 -13.75
CA MET A 135 15.76 1.76 -13.38
C MET A 135 16.71 2.20 -14.51
N LYS A 136 16.87 1.40 -15.57
CA LYS A 136 17.77 1.75 -16.68
C LYS A 136 17.21 2.90 -17.49
N ASP A 137 18.10 3.75 -18.01
CA ASP A 137 17.70 4.89 -18.85
C ASP A 137 16.97 4.44 -20.13
N THR A 138 17.33 3.27 -20.66
CA THR A 138 16.73 2.66 -21.86
C THR A 138 15.38 1.97 -21.61
N ALA A 139 14.96 1.81 -20.35
CA ALA A 139 13.71 1.11 -20.05
C ALA A 139 12.48 1.93 -20.47
N PRO A 140 11.36 1.28 -20.86
CA PRO A 140 10.10 1.97 -21.11
C PRO A 140 9.69 2.84 -19.91
N LYS A 141 9.39 4.12 -20.15
CA LYS A 141 8.96 5.03 -19.09
C LYS A 141 7.46 4.89 -18.86
N ILE A 142 7.09 4.49 -17.65
CA ILE A 142 5.69 4.28 -17.26
C ILE A 142 5.02 5.63 -17.01
N HIS A 143 5.75 6.52 -16.34
CA HIS A 143 5.39 7.91 -16.08
C HIS A 143 6.59 8.82 -16.36
N GLY A 144 6.32 10.03 -16.87
CA GLY A 144 7.32 11.06 -17.10
C GLY A 144 8.61 10.54 -17.76
N GLU A 145 9.75 11.00 -17.25
CA GLU A 145 11.08 10.72 -17.81
C GLU A 145 11.86 9.63 -17.06
N SER A 146 11.39 9.20 -15.88
CA SER A 146 12.10 8.24 -15.03
C SER A 146 11.15 7.30 -14.30
N ASN A 147 11.54 6.03 -14.19
CA ASN A 147 10.83 5.06 -13.37
C ASN A 147 11.30 5.09 -11.91
N ILE A 148 12.34 5.85 -11.55
CA ILE A 148 12.74 6.03 -10.15
C ILE A 148 11.85 7.11 -9.51
N VAL A 149 10.93 6.67 -8.66
CA VAL A 149 9.98 7.55 -7.94
C VAL A 149 10.68 8.30 -6.82
N TYR A 150 11.59 7.61 -6.14
CA TYR A 150 12.22 8.13 -4.92
C TYR A 150 13.55 7.44 -4.66
N HIS A 151 14.52 8.21 -4.15
CA HIS A 151 15.82 7.73 -3.69
C HIS A 151 16.12 8.29 -2.30
N TYR A 152 16.07 7.43 -1.29
CA TYR A 152 16.50 7.74 0.07
C TYR A 152 17.95 7.35 0.28
N LYS A 153 18.71 8.25 0.92
CA LYS A 153 20.11 8.04 1.32
C LYS A 153 20.24 8.18 2.83
N CYS A 154 20.83 7.18 3.48
CA CYS A 154 21.29 7.28 4.87
C CYS A 154 22.80 7.09 4.92
N ARG A 155 23.50 7.99 5.63
CA ARG A 155 24.97 8.01 5.73
C ARG A 155 25.34 8.30 7.19
N LYS A 156 26.22 7.49 7.76
CA LYS A 156 26.78 7.66 9.10
C LYS A 156 28.20 7.11 9.11
N GLY A 157 29.15 7.87 9.65
CA GLY A 157 30.56 7.44 9.72
C GLY A 157 31.17 7.16 8.34
N ASN A 158 32.16 6.27 8.30
CA ASN A 158 32.84 5.83 7.08
C ASN A 158 32.80 4.29 6.96
N VAL A 159 32.00 3.78 6.02
CA VAL A 159 31.84 2.33 5.82
C VAL A 159 33.12 1.64 5.37
N GLU A 160 33.99 2.30 4.60
CA GLU A 160 35.26 1.73 4.16
C GLU A 160 36.19 1.45 5.33
N ASP A 161 36.30 2.40 6.26
CA ASP A 161 37.11 2.24 7.47
C ASP A 161 36.53 1.17 8.39
N GLY A 162 35.20 1.08 8.51
CA GLY A 162 34.55 0.05 9.29
C GLY A 162 34.76 -1.36 8.70
N PHE A 163 34.70 -1.51 7.38
CA PHE A 163 35.00 -2.80 6.72
C PHE A 163 36.47 -3.20 6.85
N LYS A 164 37.42 -2.26 6.71
CA LYS A 164 38.86 -2.54 6.93
C LYS A 164 39.17 -3.07 8.33
N LYS A 165 38.39 -2.66 9.33
CA LYS A 165 38.51 -3.09 10.73
C LYS A 165 37.71 -4.34 11.07
N SER A 166 36.91 -4.85 10.14
CA SER A 166 36.07 -6.03 10.36
C SER A 166 36.89 -7.31 10.18
N ASP A 167 36.78 -8.22 11.15
CA ASP A 167 37.40 -9.55 11.07
C ASP A 167 36.55 -10.51 10.22
N LEU A 168 35.22 -10.25 10.14
CA LEU A 168 34.28 -11.00 9.31
C LEU A 168 33.35 -10.04 8.57
N ILE A 169 33.15 -10.30 7.27
CA ILE A 169 32.22 -9.57 6.41
C ILE A 169 31.26 -10.56 5.74
N ILE A 170 29.96 -10.28 5.80
CA ILE A 170 28.91 -11.08 5.15
C ILE A 170 28.24 -10.27 4.06
N GLU A 171 28.27 -10.81 2.84
CA GLU A 171 27.61 -10.26 1.65
C GLU A 171 26.53 -11.23 1.14
N ARG A 172 25.29 -10.74 1.08
CA ARG A 172 24.12 -11.53 0.68
C ARG A 172 23.08 -10.67 -0.04
N ASN A 173 22.33 -11.33 -0.92
CA ASN A 173 21.14 -10.79 -1.57
C ASN A 173 19.90 -11.46 -0.97
N TYR A 174 18.90 -10.65 -0.66
CA TYR A 174 17.62 -11.07 -0.11
C TYR A 174 16.49 -10.50 -0.97
N LYS A 175 15.33 -11.16 -0.94
CA LYS A 175 14.13 -10.65 -1.57
C LYS A 175 12.90 -10.96 -0.74
N THR A 176 11.92 -10.07 -0.81
CA THR A 176 10.56 -10.30 -0.32
C THR A 176 9.61 -10.42 -1.49
N SER A 177 8.55 -11.21 -1.35
CA SER A 177 7.49 -11.32 -2.35
C SER A 177 6.49 -10.17 -2.24
N MET A 178 5.72 -9.96 -3.31
CA MET A 178 4.50 -9.18 -3.26
C MET A 178 3.47 -9.92 -2.40
N VAL A 179 2.76 -9.21 -1.53
CA VAL A 179 1.74 -9.79 -0.64
C VAL A 179 0.48 -8.94 -0.67
N ASP A 180 -0.66 -9.61 -0.74
CA ASP A 180 -1.98 -8.99 -0.70
C ASP A 180 -2.48 -8.83 0.75
N PRO A 181 -3.09 -7.69 1.12
CA PRO A 181 -3.75 -7.50 2.43
C PRO A 181 -4.86 -8.51 2.73
N ALA A 182 -5.55 -9.01 1.70
CA ALA A 182 -6.55 -10.07 1.71
C ALA A 182 -7.62 -9.92 2.80
N PHE A 183 -8.03 -8.67 3.09
CA PHE A 183 -9.11 -8.42 4.06
C PHE A 183 -10.40 -9.10 3.61
N LEU A 184 -11.14 -9.71 4.56
CA LEU A 184 -12.25 -10.62 4.24
C LEU A 184 -13.42 -9.95 3.52
N GLN A 185 -13.66 -8.68 3.80
CA GLN A 185 -14.68 -7.89 3.13
C GLN A 185 -14.10 -7.21 1.88
N PRO A 186 -14.47 -7.56 0.65
CA PRO A 186 -14.04 -6.82 -0.54
C PRO A 186 -14.46 -5.34 -0.51
N GLU A 187 -14.01 -4.56 -1.48
CA GLU A 187 -14.46 -3.20 -1.68
C GLU A 187 -15.95 -3.20 -1.98
N ALA A 188 -16.68 -2.39 -1.21
CA ALA A 188 -18.11 -2.23 -1.36
C ALA A 188 -18.47 -0.82 -0.93
N GLY A 189 -19.50 -0.27 -1.55
CA GLY A 189 -20.03 1.01 -1.14
C GLY A 189 -21.34 1.38 -1.81
N VAL A 190 -21.97 2.40 -1.23
CA VAL A 190 -23.17 3.03 -1.75
C VAL A 190 -22.94 4.54 -1.74
N SER A 191 -23.23 5.21 -2.85
CA SER A 191 -23.25 6.66 -2.91
C SER A 191 -24.66 7.17 -3.23
N TYR A 192 -25.05 8.30 -2.65
CA TYR A 192 -26.36 8.93 -2.85
C TYR A 192 -26.26 10.44 -2.59
N ILE A 193 -27.28 11.19 -2.99
CA ILE A 193 -27.42 12.61 -2.66
C ILE A 193 -28.33 12.74 -1.44
N ASP A 194 -27.86 13.38 -0.37
CA ASP A 194 -28.69 13.59 0.84
C ASP A 194 -29.68 14.75 0.69
N LYS A 195 -30.50 14.98 1.73
CA LYS A 195 -31.53 16.02 1.74
C LYS A 195 -30.97 17.44 1.65
N GLU A 196 -29.69 17.62 2.01
CA GLU A 196 -28.99 18.90 1.91
C GLU A 196 -28.25 19.06 0.57
N GLY A 197 -28.42 18.10 -0.36
CA GLY A 197 -27.81 18.14 -1.69
C GLY A 197 -26.34 17.71 -1.74
N ARG A 198 -25.81 17.09 -0.68
CA ARG A 198 -24.42 16.63 -0.64
C ARG A 198 -24.29 15.22 -1.21
N ILE A 199 -23.18 14.94 -1.90
CA ILE A 199 -22.81 13.60 -2.33
C ILE A 199 -22.26 12.82 -1.12
N CYS A 200 -23.05 11.87 -0.64
CA CYS A 200 -22.68 10.97 0.44
C CYS A 200 -22.10 9.67 -0.12
N VAL A 201 -20.91 9.28 0.32
CA VAL A 201 -20.28 8.00 -0.04
C VAL A 201 -20.10 7.15 1.21
N CYS A 202 -20.89 6.07 1.31
CA CYS A 202 -20.76 5.06 2.37
C CYS A 202 -19.80 3.96 1.91
N VAL A 203 -18.61 3.92 2.49
CA VAL A 203 -17.54 3.00 2.09
C VAL A 203 -16.70 2.61 3.31
N ALA A 204 -16.14 1.41 3.30
CA ALA A 204 -15.16 1.01 4.31
C ALA A 204 -13.80 1.58 3.92
N THR A 205 -13.27 2.49 4.74
CA THR A 205 -12.02 3.22 4.47
C THR A 205 -11.17 3.39 5.72
N GLN A 206 -9.86 3.56 5.54
CA GLN A 206 -8.95 3.98 6.61
C GLN A 206 -8.72 5.50 6.63
N TYR A 207 -9.09 6.21 5.57
CA TYR A 207 -8.69 7.60 5.38
C TYR A 207 -9.84 8.50 4.86
N PRO A 208 -10.96 8.60 5.61
CA PRO A 208 -12.20 9.20 5.10
C PRO A 208 -12.09 10.69 4.73
N HIS A 209 -11.25 11.47 5.43
CA HIS A 209 -11.05 12.88 5.09
C HIS A 209 -10.26 13.05 3.79
N PHE A 210 -9.32 12.15 3.51
CA PHE A 210 -8.58 12.16 2.25
C PHE A 210 -9.48 11.68 1.10
N ASP A 211 -10.30 10.65 1.33
CA ASP A 211 -11.32 10.22 0.38
C ASP A 211 -12.27 11.37 0.00
N GLN A 212 -12.66 12.21 0.97
CA GLN A 212 -13.51 13.38 0.75
C GLN A 212 -12.87 14.38 -0.21
N ILE A 213 -11.56 14.66 -0.03
CA ILE A 213 -10.79 15.57 -0.89
C ILE A 213 -10.75 15.04 -2.32
N GLU A 214 -10.35 13.78 -2.51
CA GLU A 214 -10.22 13.18 -3.85
C GLU A 214 -11.56 13.11 -4.58
N VAL A 215 -12.64 12.79 -3.87
CA VAL A 215 -13.99 12.77 -4.44
C VAL A 215 -14.44 14.18 -4.85
N ALA A 216 -14.19 15.19 -4.01
CA ALA A 216 -14.52 16.58 -4.34
C ALA A 216 -13.72 17.08 -5.55
N GLU A 217 -12.41 16.80 -5.60
CA GLU A 217 -11.53 17.18 -6.71
C GLU A 217 -11.96 16.52 -8.03
N ALA A 218 -12.36 15.25 -8.02
CA ALA A 218 -12.82 14.54 -9.21
C ALA A 218 -14.20 15.01 -9.69
N LEU A 219 -15.10 15.37 -8.76
CA LEU A 219 -16.41 15.93 -9.08
C LEU A 219 -16.36 17.41 -9.51
N GLY A 220 -15.26 18.12 -9.23
CA GLY A 220 -15.17 19.56 -9.47
C GLY A 220 -16.09 20.37 -8.55
N VAL A 221 -16.29 19.92 -7.30
CA VAL A 221 -17.16 20.56 -6.31
C VAL A 221 -16.39 20.96 -5.06
N GLU A 222 -16.95 21.87 -4.28
CA GLU A 222 -16.41 22.24 -2.97
C GLU A 222 -16.44 21.07 -1.99
N LEU A 223 -15.47 21.04 -1.07
CA LEU A 223 -15.27 19.93 -0.13
C LEU A 223 -16.49 19.66 0.75
N ASP A 224 -17.24 20.70 1.12
CA ASP A 224 -18.45 20.62 1.95
C ASP A 224 -19.66 19.98 1.22
N LYS A 225 -19.59 19.84 -0.11
CA LYS A 225 -20.58 19.12 -0.94
C LYS A 225 -20.36 17.62 -0.94
N VAL A 226 -19.29 17.12 -0.34
CA VAL A 226 -18.97 15.69 -0.25
C VAL A 226 -18.96 15.26 1.21
N LYS A 227 -19.57 14.10 1.48
CA LYS A 227 -19.56 13.47 2.81
C LYS A 227 -19.14 12.02 2.71
N ILE A 228 -18.04 11.66 3.36
CA ILE A 228 -17.63 10.26 3.50
C ILE A 228 -18.21 9.70 4.79
N ILE A 229 -18.93 8.59 4.69
CA ILE A 229 -19.48 7.85 5.82
C ILE A 229 -18.71 6.54 5.89
N ASN A 230 -18.13 6.23 7.05
CA ASN A 230 -17.35 5.02 7.29
C ASN A 230 -18.13 4.06 8.20
N PRO A 231 -18.86 3.07 7.65
CA PRO A 231 -19.59 2.07 8.43
C PRO A 231 -18.63 1.06 9.07
N ALA A 232 -19.12 -0.12 9.46
CA ALA A 232 -18.22 -1.19 9.90
C ALA A 232 -17.22 -1.58 8.79
N VAL A 233 -15.96 -1.79 9.18
CA VAL A 233 -14.85 -2.13 8.26
C VAL A 233 -14.43 -3.57 8.47
N GLY A 234 -14.52 -4.40 7.42
CA GLY A 234 -14.19 -5.82 7.44
C GLY A 234 -12.72 -6.12 7.14
N GLY A 235 -11.83 -5.38 7.78
CA GLY A 235 -10.38 -5.45 7.57
C GLY A 235 -9.87 -4.46 6.52
N ALA A 236 -8.58 -4.12 6.62
CA ALA A 236 -7.96 -3.14 5.74
C ALA A 236 -6.42 -3.36 5.63
N PHE A 237 -5.74 -3.39 6.77
CA PHE A 237 -4.30 -3.67 6.87
C PHE A 237 -3.38 -2.73 6.04
N GLY A 238 -3.86 -1.53 5.69
CA GLY A 238 -3.19 -0.56 4.80
C GLY A 238 -3.86 -0.47 3.43
N GLY A 239 -4.53 -1.52 2.96
CA GLY A 239 -5.10 -1.59 1.61
C GLY A 239 -6.37 -0.77 1.38
N ARG A 240 -6.83 0.01 2.37
CA ARG A 240 -7.97 0.94 2.22
C ARG A 240 -7.56 2.41 2.50
N GLU A 241 -6.30 2.75 2.26
CA GLU A 241 -5.81 4.13 2.28
C GLU A 241 -5.88 4.78 0.89
N ASP A 242 -5.81 4.00 -0.18
CA ASP A 242 -5.97 4.46 -1.55
C ASP A 242 -7.44 4.45 -2.00
N ILE A 243 -7.77 5.33 -2.96
CA ILE A 243 -9.06 5.32 -3.65
C ILE A 243 -9.22 4.03 -4.47
N THR A 244 -10.40 3.44 -4.40
CA THR A 244 -10.83 2.28 -5.20
C THR A 244 -12.19 2.54 -5.86
N LEU A 245 -13.27 2.56 -5.08
CA LEU A 245 -14.65 2.72 -5.53
C LEU A 245 -15.23 4.12 -5.27
N GLN A 246 -14.62 4.89 -4.38
CA GLN A 246 -15.19 6.11 -3.82
C GLN A 246 -15.61 7.10 -4.91
N ILE A 247 -14.70 7.38 -5.86
CA ILE A 247 -14.96 8.34 -6.94
C ILE A 247 -15.97 7.78 -7.96
N HIS A 248 -15.88 6.49 -8.31
CA HIS A 248 -16.83 5.84 -9.23
C HIS A 248 -18.27 5.94 -8.71
N LEU A 249 -18.46 5.63 -7.43
CA LEU A 249 -19.75 5.71 -6.76
C LEU A 249 -20.26 7.15 -6.70
N ALA A 250 -19.38 8.09 -6.34
CA ALA A 250 -19.70 9.51 -6.26
C ALA A 250 -20.18 10.07 -7.60
N LEU A 251 -19.43 9.86 -8.68
CA LEU A 251 -19.82 10.24 -10.04
C LEU A 251 -21.14 9.56 -10.45
N GLY A 252 -21.32 8.29 -10.10
CA GLY A 252 -22.54 7.57 -10.42
C GLY A 252 -23.79 8.18 -9.79
N ALA A 253 -23.73 8.49 -8.49
CA ALA A 253 -24.84 9.18 -7.82
C ALA A 253 -25.02 10.61 -8.36
N TYR A 254 -23.93 11.31 -8.65
CA TYR A 254 -23.94 12.66 -9.19
C TYR A 254 -24.65 12.75 -10.55
N PHE A 255 -24.36 11.85 -11.49
CA PHE A 255 -24.98 11.91 -12.82
C PHE A 255 -26.37 11.29 -12.89
N THR A 256 -26.62 10.21 -12.14
CA THR A 256 -27.92 9.53 -12.19
C THR A 256 -28.95 10.14 -11.25
N LYS A 257 -28.52 10.99 -10.30
CA LYS A 257 -29.35 11.54 -9.21
C LYS A 257 -30.08 10.47 -8.42
N ARG A 258 -29.54 9.25 -8.40
CA ARG A 258 -30.07 8.06 -7.73
C ARG A 258 -28.97 7.40 -6.90
N PRO A 259 -29.31 6.66 -5.83
CA PRO A 259 -28.32 5.88 -5.12
C PRO A 259 -27.63 4.88 -6.07
N VAL A 260 -26.31 4.75 -5.97
CA VAL A 260 -25.52 3.77 -6.74
C VAL A 260 -24.74 2.89 -5.78
N LYS A 261 -24.90 1.58 -5.91
CA LYS A 261 -24.19 0.55 -5.13
C LYS A 261 -23.21 -0.19 -6.02
N ALA A 262 -22.03 -0.48 -5.50
CA ALA A 262 -21.10 -1.42 -6.12
C ALA A 262 -20.47 -2.30 -5.04
N VAL A 263 -20.31 -3.58 -5.36
CA VAL A 263 -19.62 -4.57 -4.55
C VAL A 263 -18.67 -5.30 -5.47
N TYR A 264 -17.37 -5.22 -5.20
CA TYR A 264 -16.39 -5.96 -5.96
C TYR A 264 -16.39 -7.43 -5.56
N THR A 265 -16.19 -8.28 -6.55
CA THR A 265 -15.79 -9.67 -6.34
C THR A 265 -14.40 -9.71 -5.68
N ARG A 266 -14.01 -10.86 -5.13
CA ARG A 266 -12.66 -11.06 -4.59
C ARG A 266 -11.57 -10.81 -5.65
N GLU A 267 -11.80 -11.24 -6.87
CA GLU A 267 -10.86 -11.04 -7.98
C GLU A 267 -10.69 -9.54 -8.30
N GLU A 268 -11.80 -8.80 -8.40
CA GLU A 268 -11.75 -7.34 -8.59
C GLU A 268 -11.06 -6.62 -7.44
N SER A 269 -11.22 -7.11 -6.21
CA SER A 269 -10.52 -6.59 -5.05
C SER A 269 -9.02 -6.67 -5.24
N PHE A 270 -8.49 -7.81 -5.68
CA PHE A 270 -7.06 -7.95 -5.96
C PHE A 270 -6.54 -7.02 -7.05
N TYR A 271 -7.38 -6.59 -7.98
CA TYR A 271 -7.02 -5.53 -8.91
C TYR A 271 -7.15 -4.12 -8.33
N ALA A 272 -8.09 -3.89 -7.41
CA ALA A 272 -8.47 -2.55 -6.97
C ALA A 272 -7.45 -1.92 -6.01
N HIS A 273 -7.03 -2.64 -4.96
CA HIS A 273 -6.18 -2.09 -3.91
C HIS A 273 -4.69 -2.42 -4.09
N GLY A 274 -3.85 -1.60 -3.44
CA GLY A 274 -2.40 -1.74 -3.47
C GLY A 274 -1.89 -2.98 -2.73
N LYS A 275 -0.76 -3.51 -3.19
CA LYS A 275 -0.05 -4.65 -2.58
C LYS A 275 1.10 -4.17 -1.69
N ARG A 276 1.72 -5.08 -0.94
CA ARG A 276 3.03 -4.82 -0.33
C ARG A 276 4.12 -4.80 -1.37
N HIS A 277 4.98 -3.79 -1.33
CA HIS A 277 6.22 -3.70 -2.12
C HIS A 277 7.09 -4.95 -1.91
N PRO A 278 7.36 -5.74 -2.96
CA PRO A 278 8.50 -6.64 -2.94
C PRO A 278 9.78 -5.79 -3.00
N ILE A 279 10.75 -6.14 -2.17
CA ILE A 279 12.03 -5.41 -2.07
C ILE A 279 13.17 -6.39 -2.34
N ILE A 280 14.01 -6.04 -3.32
CA ILE A 280 15.32 -6.64 -3.55
C ILE A 280 16.32 -5.92 -2.65
N MET A 281 17.09 -6.68 -1.88
CA MET A 281 17.94 -6.16 -0.82
C MET A 281 19.34 -6.73 -0.94
N LYS A 282 20.33 -5.89 -1.17
CA LYS A 282 21.76 -6.27 -1.16
C LYS A 282 22.37 -5.76 0.13
N TYR A 283 22.92 -6.65 0.95
CA TYR A 283 23.51 -6.30 2.24
C TYR A 283 24.97 -6.74 2.28
N LYS A 284 25.82 -5.85 2.80
CA LYS A 284 27.20 -6.10 3.21
C LYS A 284 27.34 -5.61 4.64
N THR A 285 27.66 -6.51 5.56
CA THR A 285 27.75 -6.16 6.98
C THR A 285 29.08 -6.68 7.52
N GLY A 286 29.77 -5.86 8.32
CA GLY A 286 31.08 -6.16 8.91
C GLY A 286 31.04 -6.17 10.43
N VAL A 287 31.76 -7.12 11.03
CA VAL A 287 31.79 -7.37 12.48
C VAL A 287 33.22 -7.70 12.91
N ASP A 288 33.60 -7.35 14.14
CA ASP A 288 34.86 -7.79 14.75
C ASP A 288 34.77 -9.20 15.34
N LYS A 289 35.91 -9.77 15.73
CA LYS A 289 36.02 -11.09 16.37
C LYS A 289 35.29 -11.20 17.71
N LYS A 290 34.95 -10.08 18.34
CA LYS A 290 34.17 -10.03 19.59
C LYS A 290 32.66 -9.96 19.33
N GLY A 291 32.25 -9.92 18.06
CA GLY A 291 30.85 -9.83 17.64
C GLY A 291 30.30 -8.41 17.60
N LYS A 292 31.12 -7.35 17.70
CA LYS A 292 30.64 -5.96 17.61
C LYS A 292 30.50 -5.55 16.15
N LEU A 293 29.32 -5.05 15.77
CA LEU A 293 29.05 -4.53 14.42
C LEU A 293 29.86 -3.26 14.16
N LEU A 294 30.54 -3.21 13.01
CA LEU A 294 31.41 -2.09 12.64
C LEU A 294 30.95 -1.33 11.41
N ALA A 295 30.39 -2.02 10.41
CA ALA A 295 29.93 -1.40 9.17
C ALA A 295 28.72 -2.09 8.58
N MET A 296 27.87 -1.32 7.91
CA MET A 296 26.82 -1.84 7.05
C MET A 296 26.66 -0.99 5.78
N GLU A 297 26.67 -1.66 4.65
CA GLU A 297 26.24 -1.10 3.37
C GLU A 297 25.03 -1.88 2.87
N ALA A 298 23.98 -1.17 2.45
CA ALA A 298 22.80 -1.81 1.88
C ALA A 298 22.20 -1.03 0.71
N THR A 299 21.71 -1.77 -0.28
CA THR A 299 20.89 -1.25 -1.37
C THR A 299 19.53 -1.93 -1.35
N LEU A 300 18.46 -1.16 -1.29
CA LEU A 300 17.08 -1.62 -1.30
C LEU A 300 16.39 -1.12 -2.56
N ILE A 301 15.82 -2.01 -3.36
CA ILE A 301 15.07 -1.66 -4.57
C ILE A 301 13.66 -2.20 -4.39
N GLY A 302 12.71 -1.31 -4.14
CA GLY A 302 11.30 -1.63 -3.98
C GLY A 302 10.53 -1.40 -5.28
N ASP A 303 9.87 -2.46 -5.75
CA ASP A 303 8.91 -2.36 -6.84
C ASP A 303 7.62 -1.74 -6.32
N THR A 304 7.24 -0.58 -6.84
CA THR A 304 5.97 0.09 -6.50
C THR A 304 4.84 -0.22 -7.47
N GLY A 305 5.09 -1.04 -8.50
CA GLY A 305 4.14 -1.29 -9.57
C GLY A 305 3.80 -0.03 -10.34
N ALA A 306 2.61 -0.01 -10.92
CA ALA A 306 2.24 1.02 -11.91
C ALA A 306 1.97 2.41 -11.35
N TYR A 307 1.79 2.55 -10.03
CA TYR A 307 1.43 3.82 -9.39
C TYR A 307 2.10 3.97 -8.04
N ALA A 308 2.34 5.20 -7.62
CA ALA A 308 3.22 5.47 -6.50
C ALA A 308 2.57 5.12 -5.17
N SER A 309 1.28 5.47 -4.97
CA SER A 309 0.63 5.34 -3.67
C SER A 309 1.56 5.85 -2.55
N TRP A 310 1.93 4.98 -1.60
CA TRP A 310 2.82 5.27 -0.48
C TRP A 310 4.30 4.95 -0.70
N ALA A 311 4.77 4.77 -1.95
CA ALA A 311 6.12 4.32 -2.28
C ALA A 311 7.24 5.09 -1.55
N VAL A 312 7.16 6.42 -1.56
CA VAL A 312 8.13 7.31 -0.90
C VAL A 312 8.23 6.96 0.57
N ASN A 313 7.09 6.87 1.25
CA ASN A 313 7.04 6.63 2.68
C ASN A 313 7.48 5.20 3.02
N VAL A 314 7.12 4.20 2.19
CA VAL A 314 7.48 2.79 2.38
C VAL A 314 9.00 2.61 2.22
N MET A 315 9.57 3.09 1.12
CA MET A 315 11.00 2.91 0.85
C MET A 315 11.89 3.78 1.74
N ARG A 316 11.42 4.97 2.16
CA ARG A 316 12.07 5.74 3.23
C ARG A 316 12.09 4.94 4.54
N LYS A 317 10.96 4.38 4.98
CA LYS A 317 10.90 3.58 6.21
C LYS A 317 11.75 2.32 6.11
N ALA A 318 11.73 1.62 4.98
CA ALA A 318 12.62 0.47 4.75
C ALA A 318 14.09 0.87 4.93
N GLY A 319 14.51 1.98 4.31
CA GLY A 319 15.87 2.52 4.45
C GLY A 319 16.22 2.90 5.90
N ILE A 320 15.32 3.57 6.63
CA ILE A 320 15.53 3.94 8.04
C ILE A 320 15.73 2.71 8.93
N HIS A 321 14.99 1.63 8.69
CA HIS A 321 15.01 0.42 9.54
C HIS A 321 15.98 -0.65 9.02
N ALA A 322 16.71 -0.39 7.93
CA ALA A 322 17.57 -1.36 7.27
C ALA A 322 18.65 -1.93 8.19
N THR A 323 19.15 -1.13 9.15
CA THR A 323 20.16 -1.60 10.11
C THR A 323 19.63 -2.58 11.12
N GLY A 324 18.32 -2.84 11.14
CA GLY A 324 17.66 -3.44 12.30
C GLY A 324 17.81 -2.56 13.54
N PRO A 325 17.46 -3.09 14.72
CA PRO A 325 17.53 -2.35 15.97
C PRO A 325 18.94 -2.41 16.62
N TYR A 326 19.99 -2.23 15.81
CA TYR A 326 21.38 -2.44 16.23
C TYR A 326 22.26 -1.19 16.10
N GLU A 327 23.18 -1.02 17.05
CA GLU A 327 24.21 0.01 17.02
C GLU A 327 25.29 -0.33 15.99
N ILE A 328 25.24 0.36 14.85
CA ILE A 328 26.27 0.28 13.81
C ILE A 328 26.91 1.66 13.63
N PRO A 329 28.24 1.81 13.81
CA PRO A 329 28.89 3.10 13.78
C PRO A 329 29.04 3.65 12.36
N ASN A 330 29.20 2.78 11.35
CA ASN A 330 29.40 3.16 9.97
C ASN A 330 28.30 2.56 9.08
N VAL A 331 27.50 3.40 8.43
CA VAL A 331 26.32 2.99 7.66
C VAL A 331 26.22 3.75 6.35
N LYS A 332 25.97 3.03 5.25
CA LYS A 332 25.62 3.55 3.94
C LYS A 332 24.42 2.79 3.39
N ILE A 333 23.27 3.46 3.27
CA ILE A 333 22.04 2.83 2.74
C ILE A 333 21.51 3.66 1.58
N ASP A 334 21.20 2.99 0.48
CA ASP A 334 20.48 3.54 -0.66
C ASP A 334 19.18 2.76 -0.84
N SER A 335 18.04 3.46 -0.81
CA SER A 335 16.72 2.85 -0.92
C SER A 335 15.91 3.52 -2.01
N TYR A 336 15.46 2.73 -2.99
CA TYR A 336 14.80 3.19 -4.20
C TYR A 336 13.36 2.69 -4.27
N ALA A 337 12.44 3.57 -4.64
CA ALA A 337 11.11 3.18 -5.12
C ALA A 337 11.09 3.26 -6.65
N VAL A 338 10.62 2.20 -7.32
CA VAL A 338 10.69 2.08 -8.78
C VAL A 338 9.33 1.68 -9.36
N TYR A 339 8.87 2.43 -10.35
CA TYR A 339 7.69 2.07 -11.15
C TYR A 339 7.96 0.83 -12.00
N THR A 340 6.97 -0.06 -12.08
CA THR A 340 6.90 -1.19 -13.02
C THR A 340 5.46 -1.35 -13.53
N ASN A 341 5.18 -2.23 -14.49
CA ASN A 341 3.81 -2.54 -14.92
C ASN A 341 3.13 -3.63 -14.06
N ASN A 342 3.74 -4.02 -12.93
CA ASN A 342 3.13 -4.92 -11.95
C ASN A 342 1.94 -4.24 -11.23
N PRO A 343 1.12 -5.00 -10.48
CA PRO A 343 0.13 -4.41 -9.58
C PRO A 343 0.77 -3.34 -8.69
N PHE A 344 0.11 -2.18 -8.57
CA PHE A 344 0.65 -1.10 -7.77
C PHE A 344 0.76 -1.52 -6.30
N CYS A 345 1.78 -1.00 -5.63
CA CYS A 345 2.06 -1.27 -4.24
C CYS A 345 1.86 -0.01 -3.40
N GLY A 346 1.36 -0.20 -2.18
CA GLY A 346 0.99 0.89 -1.29
C GLY A 346 1.22 0.52 0.17
N ALA A 347 0.34 0.99 1.03
CA ALA A 347 0.41 0.70 2.45
C ALA A 347 0.02 -0.77 2.72
N MET A 348 0.88 -1.49 3.44
CA MET A 348 0.52 -2.74 4.13
C MET A 348 1.16 -2.77 5.51
N ARG A 349 0.48 -3.33 6.51
CA ARG A 349 0.92 -3.41 7.92
C ARG A 349 2.42 -3.70 8.04
N GLY A 350 3.16 -2.80 8.67
CA GLY A 350 4.62 -2.83 8.74
C GLY A 350 5.29 -1.72 7.93
N PHE A 351 4.76 -1.39 6.76
CA PHE A 351 5.10 -0.18 6.00
C PHE A 351 6.61 -0.05 5.71
N GLY A 352 7.19 -1.02 5.00
CA GLY A 352 8.63 -1.08 4.67
C GLY A 352 9.49 -1.71 5.77
N ALA A 353 9.13 -1.53 7.04
CA ALA A 353 9.89 -2.04 8.18
C ALA A 353 9.74 -3.55 8.44
N THR A 354 8.85 -4.23 7.71
CA THR A 354 8.66 -5.69 7.79
C THR A 354 9.44 -6.45 6.73
N GLN A 355 9.89 -5.78 5.67
CA GLN A 355 10.68 -6.42 4.62
C GLN A 355 12.15 -6.55 5.04
N VAL A 356 12.72 -5.46 5.56
CA VAL A 356 14.15 -5.40 5.90
C VAL A 356 14.61 -6.34 7.02
N PRO A 357 13.79 -6.74 8.01
CA PRO A 357 14.20 -7.73 9.01
C PRO A 357 14.58 -9.08 8.41
N ILE A 358 14.01 -9.47 7.25
CA ILE A 358 14.42 -10.72 6.58
C ILE A 358 15.90 -10.67 6.23
N ALA A 359 16.42 -9.52 5.80
CA ALA A 359 17.84 -9.34 5.52
C ALA A 359 18.63 -9.11 6.80
N SER A 360 18.26 -8.10 7.60
CA SER A 360 19.07 -7.69 8.75
C SER A 360 19.19 -8.78 9.82
N GLU A 361 18.12 -9.53 10.12
CA GLU A 361 18.17 -10.59 11.12
C GLU A 361 18.93 -11.83 10.63
N GLN A 362 18.82 -12.18 9.35
CA GLN A 362 19.64 -13.27 8.77
C GLN A 362 21.12 -12.91 8.75
N GLN A 363 21.48 -11.65 8.49
CA GLN A 363 22.87 -11.20 8.63
C GLN A 363 23.38 -11.42 10.06
N MET A 364 22.56 -11.12 11.08
CA MET A 364 22.95 -11.35 12.47
C MET A 364 23.18 -12.84 12.78
N ASP A 365 22.28 -13.72 12.33
CA ASP A 365 22.40 -15.17 12.56
C ASP A 365 23.64 -15.76 11.88
N ILE A 366 23.86 -15.42 10.60
CA ILE A 366 25.03 -15.91 9.84
C ILE A 366 26.34 -15.46 10.48
N MET A 367 26.39 -14.21 10.99
CA MET A 367 27.57 -13.70 11.69
C MET A 367 27.81 -14.41 13.01
N ALA A 368 26.76 -14.57 13.81
CA ALA A 368 26.82 -15.24 15.10
C ALA A 368 27.32 -16.70 14.92
N GLU A 369 26.75 -17.43 13.96
CA GLU A 369 27.17 -18.78 13.60
C GLU A 369 28.65 -18.86 13.21
N LYS A 370 29.10 -18.01 12.29
CA LYS A 370 30.50 -18.02 11.81
C LYS A 370 31.52 -17.62 12.87
N LEU A 371 31.12 -16.83 13.86
CA LEU A 371 31.98 -16.45 14.99
C LEU A 371 31.86 -17.42 16.17
N GLY A 372 30.97 -18.42 16.11
CA GLY A 372 30.69 -19.31 17.24
C GLY A 372 30.07 -18.59 18.44
N ILE A 373 29.36 -17.49 18.21
CA ILE A 373 28.67 -16.71 19.25
C ILE A 373 27.19 -17.10 19.25
N ASP A 374 26.61 -17.32 20.43
CA ASP A 374 25.17 -17.53 20.57
C ASP A 374 24.36 -16.35 19.96
N PRO A 375 23.36 -16.61 19.12
CA PRO A 375 22.63 -15.56 18.38
C PRO A 375 21.86 -14.59 19.29
N ILE A 376 21.45 -15.02 20.49
CA ILE A 376 20.81 -14.13 21.48
C ILE A 376 21.86 -13.19 22.08
N LYS A 377 23.02 -13.73 22.50
CA LYS A 377 24.14 -12.92 23.01
C LYS A 377 24.64 -11.93 21.96
N PHE A 378 24.75 -12.35 20.71
CA PHE A 378 25.16 -11.48 19.60
C PHE A 378 24.22 -10.29 19.43
N ARG A 379 22.90 -10.52 19.49
CA ARG A 379 21.90 -9.44 19.43
C ARG A 379 21.95 -8.53 20.65
N LEU A 380 22.05 -9.08 21.86
CA LEU A 380 22.17 -8.28 23.10
C LEU A 380 23.41 -7.38 23.10
N LEU A 381 24.54 -7.86 22.55
CA LEU A 381 25.77 -7.09 22.42
C LEU A 381 25.60 -5.85 21.53
N ASN A 382 24.76 -5.96 20.50
CA ASN A 382 24.63 -4.96 19.46
C ASN A 382 23.33 -4.15 19.52
N CYS A 383 22.32 -4.57 20.27
CA CYS A 383 21.02 -3.93 20.27
C CYS A 383 21.07 -2.49 20.79
N PHE A 384 20.12 -1.68 20.34
CA PHE A 384 19.93 -0.35 20.88
C PHE A 384 19.65 -0.36 22.39
N LYS A 385 20.20 0.64 23.07
CA LYS A 385 20.01 0.98 24.47
C LYS A 385 19.67 2.46 24.59
N LYS A 386 19.24 2.90 25.77
CA LYS A 386 19.12 4.33 26.06
C LYS A 386 20.47 5.02 25.81
N GLY A 387 20.45 6.11 25.06
CA GLY A 387 21.64 6.84 24.61
C GLY A 387 22.24 6.35 23.29
N SER A 388 21.77 5.23 22.73
CA SER A 388 22.20 4.78 21.40
C SER A 388 21.86 5.81 20.33
N VAL A 389 22.72 5.90 19.32
CA VAL A 389 22.51 6.74 18.14
C VAL A 389 22.19 5.86 16.95
N THR A 390 20.98 6.02 16.40
CA THR A 390 20.50 5.33 15.20
C THR A 390 21.36 5.65 13.96
N ALA A 391 21.13 4.95 12.85
CA ALA A 391 21.81 5.21 11.58
C ALA A 391 21.55 6.62 11.04
N ASN A 392 20.35 7.17 11.31
CA ASN A 392 19.94 8.52 10.91
C ASN A 392 20.29 9.61 11.94
N GLY A 393 21.13 9.30 12.94
CA GLY A 393 21.63 10.30 13.90
C GLY A 393 20.71 10.61 15.07
N GLN A 394 19.52 9.99 15.15
CA GLN A 394 18.63 10.16 16.30
C GLN A 394 19.20 9.47 17.54
N VAL A 395 19.29 10.21 18.64
CA VAL A 395 19.62 9.70 19.97
C VAL A 395 18.36 9.15 20.65
N LEU A 396 18.43 7.92 21.15
CA LEU A 396 17.31 7.25 21.81
C LEU A 396 17.28 7.56 23.30
N ASN A 397 16.52 8.58 23.70
CA ASN A 397 16.53 9.07 25.09
C ASN A 397 15.61 8.27 26.04
N GLU A 398 14.56 7.65 25.52
CA GLU A 398 13.52 7.01 26.33
C GLU A 398 12.90 5.78 25.63
N SER A 399 12.27 4.90 26.39
CA SER A 399 11.52 3.74 25.90
C SER A 399 12.26 2.85 24.89
N VAL A 400 13.44 2.34 25.30
CA VAL A 400 14.27 1.41 24.51
C VAL A 400 14.33 0.02 25.19
N PRO A 401 13.22 -0.77 25.18
CA PRO A 401 13.13 -1.99 25.99
C PRO A 401 13.69 -3.24 25.29
N LEU A 402 14.38 -3.13 24.16
CA LEU A 402 14.70 -4.29 23.33
C LEU A 402 15.53 -5.35 24.06
N SER A 403 16.54 -4.96 24.82
CA SER A 403 17.33 -5.90 25.63
C SER A 403 16.46 -6.70 26.59
N ARG A 404 15.55 -6.01 27.31
CA ARG A 404 14.56 -6.66 28.19
C ARG A 404 13.65 -7.62 27.42
N CYS A 405 13.19 -7.24 26.22
CA CYS A 405 12.36 -8.12 25.40
C CYS A 405 13.12 -9.40 25.00
N ILE A 406 14.39 -9.27 24.60
CA ILE A 406 15.25 -10.39 24.24
C ILE A 406 15.49 -11.29 25.45
N GLU A 407 15.78 -10.73 26.61
CA GLU A 407 15.97 -11.48 27.87
C GLU A 407 14.72 -12.24 28.29
N GLU A 408 13.53 -11.62 28.19
CA GLU A 408 12.26 -12.28 28.51
C GLU A 408 11.99 -13.46 27.57
N VAL A 409 12.24 -13.30 26.27
CA VAL A 409 12.12 -14.39 25.29
C VAL A 409 13.11 -15.50 25.61
N LYS A 410 14.38 -15.15 25.86
CA LYS A 410 15.42 -16.11 26.26
C LYS A 410 14.97 -16.90 27.49
N ASN A 411 14.55 -16.23 28.55
CA ASN A 411 14.12 -16.89 29.77
C ASN A 411 13.01 -17.90 29.49
N ARG A 412 12.04 -17.57 28.64
CA ARG A 412 10.94 -18.49 28.27
C ARG A 412 11.34 -19.63 27.33
N MET A 413 12.35 -19.42 26.48
CA MET A 413 12.85 -20.45 25.56
C MET A 413 13.63 -21.54 26.29
N PHE A 414 14.24 -21.22 27.43
CA PHE A 414 15.03 -22.13 28.25
C PHE A 414 14.33 -22.51 29.56
N LEU A 415 13.00 -22.34 29.64
CA LEU A 415 12.18 -22.99 30.66
C LEU A 415 11.93 -24.43 30.23
N ASP A 416 12.84 -25.31 30.64
CA ASP A 416 12.58 -26.72 31.01
C ASP A 416 12.99 -26.90 32.48
#